data_AF-A0A355PJ53-F1
#
_entry.id   AF-A0A355PJ53-F1
#
_cell.length_a   1.000
_cell.length_b   1.000
_cell.length_c   1.000
_cell.angle_alpha   90.00
_cell.angle_beta   90.00
_cell.angle_gamma   90.00
#
_symmetry.space_group_name_H-M   'P 1'
#
loop_
_entity.id
_entity.type
_entity.pdbx_description
1 polymer ?
#
loop_
_entity_poly.entity_id
_entity_poly.type
_entity_poly.pdbx_seq_one_letter_code
_entity_poly.pdbx_strand_id
1 'polypeptide(L)'
;MGKTFLGVLGASVLAGSLLVSATAQAEDKVFGWVENAYIEPWGIAVKAKLDSGALTSSLDARDIEMFEKDGEEWVRFRLKLEDQESGDTFSDQIERPLYREQTVRGA
;
A
#
# COMPACT_ATOMS: atom_id res chain seq x y z
N MET A 1 -33.22 -68.26 11.01
CA MET A 1 -32.10 -69.07 10.50
C MET A 1 -31.00 -68.09 10.10
N GLY A 2 -30.09 -67.68 11.00
CA GLY A 2 -28.79 -68.34 11.25
C GLY A 2 -27.74 -67.78 10.28
N LYS A 3 -26.53 -67.32 10.64
CA LYS A 3 -25.76 -67.27 11.88
C LYS A 3 -24.73 -66.13 11.73
N THR A 4 -24.35 -65.52 12.85
CA THR A 4 -23.12 -64.76 13.07
C THR A 4 -21.87 -65.63 12.87
N PHE A 5 -20.80 -65.10 12.27
CA PHE A 5 -19.39 -65.48 12.51
C PHE A 5 -18.51 -64.25 12.19
N LEU A 6 -17.86 -63.62 13.18
CA LEU A 6 -16.46 -63.85 13.60
C LEU A 6 -15.49 -63.50 12.44
N GLY A 7 -14.80 -62.36 12.38
CA GLY A 7 -13.93 -61.74 13.39
C GLY A 7 -12.49 -61.85 12.88
N VAL A 8 -11.88 -60.74 12.44
CA VAL A 8 -10.41 -60.61 12.30
C VAL A 8 -10.01 -59.21 12.77
N LEU A 9 -9.30 -59.20 13.90
CA LEU A 9 -8.43 -58.12 14.35
C LEU A 9 -7.42 -57.81 13.25
N GLY A 10 -7.44 -56.59 12.73
CA GLY A 10 -6.36 -56.03 11.92
C GLY A 10 -5.95 -54.71 12.53
N ALA A 11 -4.94 -54.74 13.40
CA ALA A 11 -4.29 -53.54 13.89
C ALA A 11 -3.74 -52.76 12.69
N SER A 12 -4.13 -51.49 12.54
CA SER A 12 -3.50 -50.59 11.59
C SER A 12 -3.35 -49.24 12.27
N VAL A 13 -2.22 -49.15 12.96
CA VAL A 13 -1.38 -47.96 13.23
C VAL A 13 -2.10 -46.63 13.01
N LEU A 14 -2.50 -46.00 14.11
CA LEU A 14 -2.73 -44.55 14.18
C LEU A 14 -1.40 -43.84 13.87
N ALA A 15 -1.13 -43.61 12.59
CA ALA A 15 -0.06 -42.73 12.15
C ALA A 15 -0.50 -41.30 12.45
N GLY A 16 -0.18 -40.82 13.65
CA GLY A 16 -0.31 -39.41 14.02
C GLY A 16 0.63 -38.58 13.15
N SER A 17 0.13 -38.04 12.04
CA SER A 17 0.83 -37.04 11.25
C SER A 17 0.91 -35.75 12.07
N LEU A 18 2.07 -35.49 12.66
CA LEU A 18 2.45 -34.15 13.15
C LEU A 18 2.45 -33.20 11.95
N LEU A 19 1.36 -32.44 11.79
CA LEU A 19 1.33 -31.30 10.89
C LEU A 19 2.19 -30.20 11.51
N VAL A 20 3.45 -30.12 11.09
CA VAL A 20 4.28 -28.94 11.30
C VAL A 20 3.75 -27.86 10.35
N SER A 21 2.92 -26.96 10.88
CA SER A 21 2.57 -25.73 10.18
C SER A 21 3.81 -24.85 10.07
N ALA A 22 4.43 -24.82 8.89
CA ALA A 22 5.48 -23.86 8.60
C ALA A 22 4.85 -22.46 8.55
N THR A 23 5.15 -21.61 9.53
CA THR A 23 4.86 -20.19 9.44
C THR A 23 5.82 -19.59 8.42
N ALA A 24 5.32 -19.30 7.22
CA ALA A 24 6.05 -18.46 6.27
C ALA A 24 6.17 -17.06 6.89
N GLN A 25 7.32 -16.78 7.49
CA GLN A 25 7.66 -15.44 7.95
C GLN A 25 7.86 -14.58 6.71
N ALA A 26 6.97 -13.62 6.48
CA ALA A 26 7.16 -12.65 5.40
C ALA A 26 8.45 -11.89 5.69
N GLU A 27 9.43 -11.99 4.81
CA GLU A 27 10.62 -11.17 4.88
C GLU A 27 10.25 -9.71 4.60
N ASP A 28 10.76 -8.79 5.42
CA ASP A 28 10.56 -7.36 5.19
C ASP A 28 11.19 -6.96 3.86
N LYS A 29 10.41 -6.30 3.00
CA LYS A 29 10.93 -5.78 1.73
C LYS A 29 11.87 -4.61 2.03
N VAL A 30 13.13 -4.77 1.67
CA VAL A 30 14.16 -3.73 1.75
C VAL A 30 14.16 -2.95 0.43
N PHE A 31 14.05 -1.63 0.53
CA PHE A 31 14.10 -0.70 -0.60
C PHE A 31 15.31 0.22 -0.48
N GLY A 32 15.72 0.83 -1.60
CA GLY A 32 16.63 1.95 -1.62
C GLY A 32 15.98 3.23 -1.09
N TRP A 33 16.80 4.25 -0.82
CA TRP A 33 16.31 5.54 -0.31
C TRP A 33 15.63 6.40 -1.40
N VAL A 34 15.78 6.03 -2.67
CA VAL A 34 15.02 6.57 -3.81
C VAL A 34 14.47 5.40 -4.61
N GLU A 35 13.15 5.40 -4.83
CA GLU A 35 12.45 4.36 -5.57
C GLU A 35 11.52 4.96 -6.63
N ASN A 36 11.11 4.13 -7.59
CA ASN A 36 10.01 4.48 -8.49
C ASN A 36 8.68 4.31 -7.75
N ALA A 37 7.79 5.29 -7.89
CA ALA A 37 6.41 5.23 -7.42
C ALA A 37 5.46 5.75 -8.49
N TYR A 38 4.20 5.34 -8.44
CA TYR A 38 3.15 5.85 -9.31
C TYR A 38 2.23 6.79 -8.54
N ILE A 39 1.91 7.94 -9.12
CA ILE A 39 0.91 8.86 -8.60
C ILE A 39 -0.45 8.50 -9.18
N GLU A 40 -1.30 7.91 -8.35
CA GLU A 40 -2.66 7.51 -8.71
C GLU A 40 -3.66 8.67 -8.53
N PRO A 41 -4.72 8.74 -9.37
CA PRO A 41 -5.11 7.78 -10.41
C PRO A 41 -4.48 8.02 -11.79
N TRP A 42 -3.54 8.97 -11.91
CA TRP A 42 -3.00 9.40 -13.21
C TRP A 42 -1.93 8.47 -13.80
N GLY A 43 -1.45 7.49 -13.03
CA GLY A 43 -0.46 6.51 -13.49
C GLY A 43 0.91 7.12 -13.82
N ILE A 44 1.25 8.27 -13.22
CA ILE A 44 2.50 9.00 -13.52
C ILE A 44 3.65 8.40 -12.71
N ALA A 45 4.71 7.96 -13.39
CA ALA A 45 5.91 7.42 -12.74
C ALA A 45 6.80 8.55 -12.20
N VAL A 46 7.13 8.51 -10.91
CA VAL A 46 7.99 9.50 -10.25
C VAL A 46 9.11 8.84 -9.46
N LYS A 47 10.22 9.56 -9.26
CA LYS A 47 11.22 9.21 -8.24
C LYS A 47 10.76 9.75 -6.89
N ALA A 48 10.50 8.84 -5.95
CA ALA A 48 10.13 9.17 -4.59
C ALA A 48 11.28 8.88 -3.63
N LYS A 49 11.52 9.81 -2.68
CA LYS A 49 12.46 9.60 -1.58
C LYS A 49 11.74 8.84 -0.46
N LEU A 50 12.28 7.70 -0.03
CA LEU A 50 11.82 6.98 1.16
C LEU A 50 12.54 7.53 2.39
N ASP A 51 11.95 8.54 3.02
CA ASP A 51 12.54 9.29 4.13
C ASP A 51 12.00 8.83 5.48
N SER A 52 12.71 7.92 6.15
CA SER A 52 12.33 7.45 7.49
C SER A 52 12.42 8.53 8.57
N GLY A 53 13.03 9.68 8.28
CA GLY A 53 13.08 10.83 9.19
C GLY A 53 11.79 11.68 9.17
N ALA A 54 10.92 11.49 8.18
CA ALA A 54 9.68 12.22 8.04
C ALA A 54 8.47 11.36 8.45
N LEU A 55 7.65 11.87 9.36
CA LEU A 55 6.41 11.20 9.77
C LEU A 55 5.35 11.19 8.65
N THR A 56 5.41 12.17 7.76
CA THR A 56 4.40 12.41 6.72
C THR A 56 5.06 12.59 5.36
N SER A 57 4.42 12.09 4.31
CA SER A 57 4.82 12.37 2.94
C SER A 57 4.60 13.84 2.56
N SER A 58 5.41 14.35 1.64
CA SER A 58 5.26 15.67 1.04
C SER A 58 5.43 15.58 -0.48
N LEU A 59 4.83 16.51 -1.19
CA LEU A 59 4.87 16.59 -2.64
C LEU A 59 4.81 18.07 -3.06
N ASP A 60 5.49 18.42 -4.16
CA ASP A 60 5.49 19.78 -4.70
C ASP A 60 4.11 20.16 -5.24
N ALA A 61 3.54 21.24 -4.71
CA ALA A 61 2.24 21.77 -5.11
C ALA A 61 2.36 23.28 -5.33
N ARG A 62 1.74 23.77 -6.40
CA ARG A 62 1.74 25.19 -6.79
C ARG A 62 0.30 25.73 -6.84
N ASP A 63 0.13 27.04 -6.85
CA ASP A 63 -1.18 27.70 -7.00
C ASP A 63 -2.25 27.11 -6.05
N ILE A 64 -1.91 26.98 -4.76
CA ILE A 64 -2.78 26.34 -3.76
C ILE A 64 -3.92 27.28 -3.39
N GLU A 65 -5.15 26.79 -3.51
CA GLU A 65 -6.40 27.48 -3.17
C GLU A 65 -7.28 26.57 -2.31
N MET A 66 -7.77 27.09 -1.19
CA MET A 66 -8.75 26.40 -0.34
C MET A 66 -10.16 26.94 -0.64
N PHE A 67 -11.15 26.06 -0.73
CA PHE A 67 -12.52 26.42 -1.08
C PHE A 67 -13.54 25.44 -0.47
N GLU A 68 -14.81 25.84 -0.43
CA GLU A 68 -15.92 24.98 0.02
C GLU A 68 -16.63 24.34 -1.19
N LYS A 69 -16.94 23.04 -1.09
CA LYS A 69 -17.70 22.29 -2.11
C LYS A 69 -18.61 21.31 -1.40
N ASP A 70 -19.92 21.39 -1.69
CA ASP A 70 -20.95 20.54 -1.09
C ASP A 70 -20.95 20.54 0.45
N GLY A 71 -20.54 21.66 1.07
CA GLY A 71 -20.44 21.82 2.52
C GLY A 71 -19.17 21.24 3.16
N GLU A 72 -18.21 20.78 2.36
CA GLU A 72 -16.91 20.27 2.80
C GLU A 72 -15.76 21.21 2.39
N GLU A 73 -14.67 21.21 3.16
CA GLU A 73 -13.44 21.93 2.79
C GLU A 73 -12.62 21.14 1.77
N TRP A 74 -12.20 21.82 0.70
CA TRP A 74 -11.43 21.27 -0.39
C TRP A 74 -10.20 22.13 -0.64
N VAL A 75 -9.18 21.50 -1.24
CA VAL A 75 -7.98 22.17 -1.72
C VAL A 75 -7.81 21.88 -3.21
N ARG A 76 -7.58 22.94 -3.98
CA ARG A 76 -7.15 22.88 -5.39
C ARG A 76 -5.70 23.31 -5.46
N PHE A 77 -4.89 22.59 -6.24
CA PHE A 77 -3.52 22.97 -6.50
C PHE A 77 -3.06 22.45 -7.85
N ARG A 78 -2.03 23.10 -8.41
CA ARG A 78 -1.37 22.64 -9.63
C ARG A 78 -0.28 21.64 -9.27
N LEU A 79 -0.42 20.45 -9.85
CA LEU A 79 0.58 19.39 -9.78
C LEU A 79 1.42 19.42 -11.07
N LYS A 80 2.73 19.59 -10.94
CA LYS A 80 3.66 19.53 -12.08
C LYS A 80 4.66 18.41 -11.85
N LEU A 81 4.57 17.36 -12.66
CA LEU A 81 5.41 16.16 -12.57
C LEU A 81 6.03 15.87 -13.93
N GLU A 82 7.24 15.33 -13.92
CA GLU A 82 7.90 14.76 -15.09
C GLU A 82 7.89 13.24 -14.93
N ASP A 83 7.20 12.57 -15.84
CA ASP A 83 7.09 11.13 -15.85
C ASP A 83 8.45 10.53 -16.20
N GLN A 84 8.98 9.69 -15.31
CA GLN A 84 10.34 9.17 -15.40
C GLN A 84 10.49 8.03 -16.41
N GLU A 85 9.39 7.46 -16.90
CA GLU A 85 9.39 6.38 -17.89
C GLU A 85 9.25 6.94 -19.30
N SER A 86 8.30 7.85 -19.52
CA SER A 86 8.01 8.45 -20.83
C SER A 86 8.79 9.75 -21.10
N GLY A 87 9.17 10.48 -20.06
CA GLY A 87 9.69 11.85 -20.16
C GLY A 87 8.60 12.91 -20.36
N ASP A 88 7.33 12.51 -20.39
CA ASP A 88 6.22 13.44 -20.57
C ASP A 88 6.01 14.29 -19.30
N THR A 89 5.65 15.56 -19.50
CA THR A 89 5.30 16.45 -18.38
C THR A 89 3.80 16.40 -18.14
N PHE A 90 3.40 15.99 -16.95
CA PHE A 90 2.05 16.21 -16.43
C PHE A 90 1.98 17.57 -15.75
N SER A 91 1.03 18.40 -16.17
CA SER A 91 0.69 19.63 -15.46
C SER A 91 -0.81 19.84 -15.46
N ASP A 92 -1.44 19.62 -14.32
CA ASP A 92 -2.89 19.77 -14.18
C ASP A 92 -3.26 20.37 -12.82
N GLN A 93 -4.47 20.93 -12.76
CA GLN A 93 -5.08 21.34 -11.51
C GLN A 93 -5.86 20.16 -10.92
N ILE A 94 -5.56 19.84 -9.67
CA ILE A 94 -6.19 18.73 -8.97
C ILE A 94 -6.93 19.25 -7.74
N GLU A 95 -8.11 18.70 -7.49
CA GLU A 95 -8.97 19.01 -6.36
C GLU A 95 -9.12 17.79 -5.47
N ARG A 96 -8.90 17.95 -4.17
CA ARG A 96 -9.11 16.90 -3.17
C ARG A 96 -9.72 17.49 -1.89
N PRO A 97 -10.48 16.69 -1.11
CA PRO A 97 -10.90 17.11 0.22
C PRO A 97 -9.70 17.48 1.10
N LEU A 98 -9.83 18.56 1.87
CA LEU A 98 -8.83 18.98 2.83
C LEU A 98 -9.03 18.18 4.12
N TYR A 99 -8.11 17.25 4.41
CA TYR A 99 -8.21 16.41 5.62
C TYR A 99 -7.53 17.01 6.85
N ARG A 100 -6.46 17.79 6.64
CA ARG A 100 -5.66 18.36 7.73
C ARG A 100 -4.80 19.51 7.24
N GLU A 101 -4.79 20.59 8.01
CA GLU A 101 -3.76 21.63 7.93
C GLU A 101 -2.77 21.47 9.08
N GLN A 102 -1.48 21.54 8.79
CA GLN A 102 -0.43 21.44 9.80
C GLN A 102 0.74 22.35 9.45
N THR A 103 1.14 23.20 10.40
CA THR A 103 2.41 23.92 10.31
C THR A 103 3.53 23.01 10.82
N VAL A 104 4.47 22.67 9.95
CA VAL A 104 5.66 21.88 10.31
C VAL A 104 6.84 22.83 10.54
N ARG A 105 7.62 22.61 11.60
CA ARG A 105 8.84 23.37 11.92
C ARG A 105 9.96 22.40 12.28
N GLY A 106 11.19 22.69 11.86
CA GLY A 106 12.38 21.89 12.21
C GLY A 106 12.53 20.58 11.45
N ALA A 107 11.95 20.49 10.25
CA ALA A 107 12.28 19.45 9.26
C ALA A 107 13.65 19.72 8.62
#